data_AF-A0A7W0NSP0-F1
#
_entry.id   AF-A0A7W0NSP0-F1
#
_cell.length_a   1.000
_cell.length_b   1.000
_cell.length_c   1.000
_cell.angle_alpha   90.00
_cell.angle_beta   90.00
_cell.angle_gamma   90.00
#
_symmetry.space_group_name_H-M   'P 1'
#
loop_
_entity.id
_entity.type
_entity.pdbx_description
1 polymer ?
#
loop_
_entity_poly.entity_id
_entity_poly.type
_entity_poly.pdbx_seq_one_letter_code
_entity_poly.pdbx_strand_id
1 'polypeptide(L)'
;MKQLYLCALAVMVLACPLFGQSKPTAFINARIIPIVGQPLEQGILLVQDGKIKAVGDARTVRLSADVQTVDLAGKTIMPGLVDTHS
;
A
#
# COMPACT_ATOMS: atom_id res chain seq x y z
N MET A 1 36.24 26.04 -12.42
CA MET A 1 35.32 26.41 -11.31
C MET A 1 33.86 26.10 -11.61
N LYS A 2 33.31 26.39 -12.81
CA LYS A 2 31.92 26.03 -13.20
C LYS A 2 31.59 24.53 -13.12
N GLN A 3 32.56 23.67 -13.46
CA GLN A 3 32.45 22.20 -13.39
C GLN A 3 32.19 21.70 -11.95
N LEU A 4 32.77 22.37 -10.94
CA LEU A 4 32.63 21.99 -9.52
C LEU A 4 31.22 22.30 -8.99
N TYR A 5 30.64 23.44 -9.40
CA TYR A 5 29.25 23.80 -9.09
C TYR A 5 28.25 22.86 -9.78
N LEU A 6 28.55 22.41 -11.00
CA LEU A 6 27.72 21.46 -11.72
C LEU A 6 27.67 20.09 -11.00
N CYS A 7 28.81 19.61 -10.50
CA CYS A 7 28.87 18.39 -9.70
C CYS A 7 28.15 18.53 -8.36
N ALA A 8 28.28 19.67 -7.68
CA ALA A 8 27.59 19.92 -6.41
C ALA A 8 26.06 19.94 -6.57
N LEU A 9 25.55 20.52 -7.66
CA LEU A 9 24.12 20.55 -7.98
C LEU A 9 23.59 19.14 -8.30
N ALA A 10 24.36 18.33 -9.04
CA ALA A 10 24.00 16.96 -9.38
C ALA A 10 23.90 16.04 -8.14
N VAL A 11 24.79 16.20 -7.16
CA VAL A 11 24.75 15.45 -5.89
C VAL A 11 23.53 15.84 -5.05
N MET A 12 23.11 17.10 -5.08
CA MET A 12 21.95 17.59 -4.32
C MET A 12 20.62 17.07 -4.87
N VAL A 13 20.53 16.86 -6.19
CA VAL A 13 19.33 16.27 -6.85
C VAL A 13 19.21 14.77 -6.58
N LEU A 14 20.34 14.06 -6.47
CA LEU A 14 20.39 12.63 -6.09
C LEU A 14 20.02 12.38 -4.61
N ALA A 15 20.05 13.40 -3.76
CA ALA A 15 19.73 13.28 -2.34
C ALA A 15 18.22 13.41 -2.03
N CYS A 16 17.37 13.58 -3.04
CA CYS A 16 15.93 13.64 -2.82
C CYS A 16 15.45 12.24 -2.39
N PRO A 17 14.95 12.06 -1.15
CA PRO A 17 14.43 10.76 -0.73
C PRO A 17 13.23 10.43 -1.64
N LEU A 18 13.26 9.24 -2.26
CA LEU A 18 12.07 8.67 -2.88
C LEU A 18 11.00 8.57 -1.78
N PHE A 19 9.99 9.42 -1.83
CA PHE A 19 8.84 9.35 -0.94
C PHE A 19 8.04 8.08 -1.27
N GLY A 20 8.42 6.97 -0.64
CA GLY A 20 7.57 5.80 -0.44
C GLY A 20 6.53 6.07 0.65
N GLN A 21 5.59 5.14 0.81
CA GLN A 21 4.51 5.22 1.79
C GLN A 21 5.07 5.46 3.21
N SER A 22 4.89 6.66 3.77
CA SER A 22 5.45 7.02 5.09
C SER A 22 4.71 6.36 6.25
N LYS A 23 3.45 5.94 6.06
CA LYS A 23 2.61 5.25 7.06
C LYS A 23 1.85 4.08 6.43
N PRO A 24 1.78 2.91 7.08
CA PRO A 24 0.93 1.81 6.61
C PRO A 24 -0.51 2.29 6.41
N THR A 25 -1.19 1.74 5.42
CA THR A 25 -2.58 2.05 5.09
C THR A 25 -3.42 0.78 5.26
N ALA A 26 -4.46 0.85 6.07
CA ALA A 26 -5.46 -0.20 6.23
C ALA A 26 -6.74 0.19 5.51
N PHE A 27 -7.18 -0.68 4.60
CA PHE A 27 -8.51 -0.63 4.01
C PHE A 27 -9.42 -1.54 4.83
N ILE A 28 -10.47 -0.98 5.43
CA ILE A 28 -11.34 -1.68 6.37
C ILE A 28 -12.77 -1.81 5.86
N ASN A 29 -13.54 -2.74 6.45
CA ASN A 29 -14.95 -3.02 6.15
C ASN A 29 -15.25 -3.34 4.67
N ALA A 30 -14.24 -3.73 3.90
CA ALA A 30 -14.42 -4.12 2.51
C ALA A 30 -14.86 -5.58 2.43
N ARG A 31 -15.66 -5.90 1.42
CA ARG A 31 -15.77 -7.30 0.98
C ARG A 31 -14.50 -7.68 0.23
N ILE A 32 -13.69 -8.59 0.74
CA ILE A 32 -12.41 -9.00 0.13
C ILE A 32 -12.57 -10.38 -0.50
N ILE A 33 -12.24 -10.49 -1.78
CA ILE A 33 -12.17 -11.77 -2.50
C ILE A 33 -10.69 -12.14 -2.62
N PRO A 34 -10.13 -13.01 -1.76
CA PRO A 34 -8.73 -13.41 -1.87
C PRO A 34 -8.51 -14.43 -3.00
N ILE A 35 -7.26 -14.61 -3.42
CA ILE A 35 -6.87 -15.69 -4.36
C ILE A 35 -7.04 -17.07 -3.71
N VAL A 36 -6.75 -17.17 -2.41
CA VAL A 36 -6.85 -18.41 -1.64
C VAL A 36 -7.80 -18.20 -0.47
N GLY A 37 -8.73 -19.13 -0.28
CA GLY A 37 -9.68 -19.13 0.82
C GLY A 37 -11.05 -18.53 0.44
N GLN A 38 -11.89 -18.36 1.44
CA GLN A 38 -13.25 -17.83 1.26
C GLN A 38 -13.26 -16.29 1.26
N PRO A 39 -14.25 -15.65 0.62
CA PRO A 39 -14.47 -14.22 0.72
C PRO A 39 -14.64 -13.75 2.17
N LEU A 40 -14.12 -12.57 2.49
CA LEU A 40 -14.30 -11.88 3.76
C LEU A 40 -15.33 -10.77 3.57
N GLU A 41 -16.49 -10.84 4.23
CA GLU A 41 -17.55 -9.84 4.05
C GLU A 41 -17.25 -8.49 4.73
N GLN A 42 -16.44 -8.50 5.80
CA GLN A 42 -15.96 -7.31 6.51
C GLN A 42 -14.45 -7.44 6.76
N GLY A 43 -13.70 -7.45 5.66
CA GLY A 43 -12.26 -7.65 5.65
C GLY A 43 -11.45 -6.38 5.89
N ILE A 44 -10.19 -6.62 6.24
CA ILE A 44 -9.12 -5.65 6.43
C ILE A 44 -7.97 -6.05 5.51
N LEU A 45 -7.52 -5.10 4.68
CA LEU A 45 -6.31 -5.21 3.88
C LEU A 45 -5.29 -4.18 4.37
N LEU A 46 -4.16 -4.65 4.91
CA LEU A 46 -3.06 -3.78 5.35
C LEU A 46 -1.96 -3.74 4.28
N VAL A 47 -1.64 -2.53 3.81
CA VAL A 47 -0.61 -2.27 2.80
C VAL A 47 0.46 -1.36 3.39
N GLN A 48 1.72 -1.72 3.15
CA GLN A 48 2.88 -0.89 3.49
C GLN A 48 3.97 -1.09 2.43
N ASP A 49 4.59 0.01 2.00
CA ASP A 49 5.64 0.02 0.97
C ASP A 49 5.19 -0.66 -0.34
N GLY A 50 3.93 -0.45 -0.72
CA GLY A 50 3.33 -1.07 -1.91
C GLY A 50 3.13 -2.58 -1.80
N LYS A 51 3.34 -3.19 -0.63
CA LYS A 51 3.17 -4.63 -0.39
C LYS A 51 2.02 -4.90 0.58
N ILE A 52 1.30 -5.98 0.33
CA ILE A 52 0.30 -6.50 1.27
C ILE A 52 1.03 -7.08 2.49
N LYS A 53 0.79 -6.51 3.67
CA LYS A 53 1.34 -6.98 4.95
C LYS A 53 0.40 -7.99 5.62
N ALA A 54 -0.91 -7.79 5.51
CA ALA A 54 -1.90 -8.69 6.06
C ALA A 54 -3.24 -8.58 5.31
N VAL A 55 -3.97 -9.69 5.27
CA VAL A 55 -5.37 -9.78 4.83
C VAL A 55 -6.11 -10.63 5.84
N GLY A 56 -7.28 -10.18 6.30
CA GLY A 56 -8.09 -10.94 7.24
C GLY A 56 -9.26 -10.14 7.76
N ASP A 57 -9.94 -10.64 8.76
CA ASP A 57 -11.01 -9.94 9.46
C ASP A 57 -10.49 -9.20 10.71
N ALA A 58 -11.39 -8.51 11.41
CA ALA A 58 -11.07 -7.87 12.68
C ALA A 58 -10.70 -8.85 13.82
N ARG A 59 -10.81 -10.17 13.63
CA ARG A 59 -10.38 -11.18 14.63
C ARG A 59 -8.92 -11.56 14.43
N THR A 60 -8.43 -11.50 13.20
CA THR A 60 -7.11 -11.99 12.76
C THR A 60 -6.11 -10.85 12.50
N VAL A 61 -6.57 -9.71 11.99
CA VAL A 61 -5.71 -8.54 11.74
C VAL A 61 -5.86 -7.54 12.89
N ARG A 62 -4.74 -7.09 13.44
CA ARG A 62 -4.67 -6.04 14.46
C ARG A 62 -3.96 -4.83 13.87
N LEU A 63 -4.58 -3.66 13.95
CA LEU A 63 -4.03 -2.40 13.45
C LEU A 63 -3.40 -1.63 14.61
N SER A 64 -2.23 -1.05 14.40
CA SER A 64 -1.62 -0.11 15.33
C SER A 64 -2.21 1.30 15.14
N ALA A 65 -2.03 2.18 16.13
CA ALA A 65 -2.61 3.53 16.11
C ALA A 65 -2.05 4.45 15.00
N ASP A 66 -0.87 4.14 14.45
CA ASP A 66 -0.21 4.96 13.42
C ASP A 66 -0.58 4.54 11.98
N VAL A 67 -1.59 3.69 11.81
CA VAL A 67 -2.07 3.24 10.50
C VAL A 67 -3.06 4.26 9.93
N GLN A 68 -2.81 4.70 8.69
CA GLN A 68 -3.82 5.44 7.94
C GLN A 68 -4.98 4.51 7.61
N THR A 69 -6.20 4.87 8.00
CA THR A 69 -7.38 4.03 7.79
C THR A 69 -8.23 4.58 6.65
N VAL A 70 -8.70 3.70 5.77
CA VAL A 70 -9.63 3.98 4.68
C VAL A 70 -10.82 3.04 4.82
N ASP A 71 -11.99 3.60 5.10
CA ASP A 71 -13.23 2.81 5.19
C ASP A 71 -13.83 2.56 3.80
N LEU A 72 -14.05 1.30 3.48
CA LEU A 72 -14.58 0.83 2.21
C LEU A 72 -15.87 0.02 2.38
N ALA A 73 -16.65 0.29 3.43
CA ALA A 73 -17.97 -0.29 3.63
C ALA A 73 -18.81 -0.28 2.33
N GLY A 74 -19.39 -1.43 2.00
CA GLY A 74 -20.19 -1.63 0.78
C GLY A 74 -19.38 -1.74 -0.52
N LYS A 75 -18.04 -1.70 -0.47
CA LYS A 75 -17.16 -1.89 -1.63
C LYS A 75 -16.50 -3.26 -1.60
N THR A 76 -15.99 -3.68 -2.76
CA THR A 76 -15.29 -4.96 -2.92
C THR A 76 -13.83 -4.72 -3.31
N ILE A 77 -12.91 -5.44 -2.67
CA ILE A 77 -11.50 -5.57 -3.08
C ILE A 77 -11.31 -6.94 -3.70
N MET A 78 -10.65 -6.97 -4.86
CA MET A 78 -10.25 -8.19 -5.55
C MET A 78 -8.81 -8.03 -6.09
N PRO A 79 -8.13 -9.14 -6.43
CA PRO A 79 -6.86 -9.12 -7.13
C PRO A 79 -6.96 -8.29 -8.41
N GLY A 80 -5.88 -7.59 -8.75
CA GLY A 80 -5.80 -6.85 -10.00
C GLY A 80 -5.98 -7.79 -11.19
N LEU A 81 -6.72 -7.33 -12.20
CA LEU A 81 -6.85 -8.05 -13.45
C LEU A 81 -5.50 -8.11 -14.17
N VAL A 82 -5.22 -9.24 -14.81
CA VAL A 82 -4.03 -9.46 -15.62
C VAL A 82 -4.48 -9.76 -17.05
N ASP A 83 -4.06 -8.91 -17.99
CA ASP A 83 -4.26 -9.14 -19.42
C ASP A 83 -2.95 -9.69 -20.02
N THR A 84 -3.05 -10.79 -20.76
CA THR A 84 -1.90 -11.49 -21.36
C THR A 84 -1.81 -11.30 -22.88
N HIS A 85 -2.74 -10.57 -23.51
CA HIS A 85 -2.78 -10.45 -24.96
C HIS A 85 -3.47 -9.14 -25.40
N SER A 86 -2.66 -8.10 -25.55
CA SER A 86 -3.08 -6.75 -25.99
C SER A 86 -3.03 -6.55 -27.50
#